data_AF-A0A261B2F5-F1
#
_entry.id   AF-A0A261B2F5-F1
#
_cell.length_a   1.000
_cell.length_b   1.000
_cell.length_c   1.000
_cell.angle_alpha   90.00
_cell.angle_beta   90.00
_cell.angle_gamma   90.00
#
_symmetry.space_group_name_H-M   'P 1'
#
loop_
_entity.id
_entity.type
_entity.pdbx_description
1 polymer ?
#
loop_
_entity_poly.entity_id
_entity_poly.type
_entity_poly.pdbx_seq_one_letter_code
_entity_poly.pdbx_strand_id
1 'polypeptide(L)'
;MHHAAIPFTGDRPIPVNYYANELNRYVQGIVPGATQEQIKTIEAIVKNLKASHAHCQEKLSEQNTGFKEKLSMKDGEIAALTGKLNHLEKMFEHMETEKNLYELNMTTDEQYENYISSLKKDFKQKTEEMKTERDNYKDQVAQLENKIDMLNDSRHVTAHQRPSFGTHSDPHPSVLVFVDDKEVVSRQVTITTYTTDTIASTATTTSSPFTQE
;
A
#
# COMPACT_ATOMS: atom_id res chain seq x y z
N MET A 1 -82.39 45.63 -32.26
CA MET A 1 -82.20 44.31 -32.91
C MET A 1 -81.51 43.39 -31.90
N HIS A 2 -82.11 42.25 -31.55
CA HIS A 2 -81.44 41.25 -30.70
C HIS A 2 -80.62 40.34 -31.60
N HIS A 3 -79.30 40.33 -31.41
CA HIS A 3 -78.40 39.44 -32.14
C HIS A 3 -78.35 38.08 -31.44
N ALA A 4 -78.56 37.00 -32.21
CA ALA A 4 -78.41 35.64 -31.70
C ALA A 4 -76.99 35.39 -31.17
N ALA A 5 -76.86 34.61 -30.11
CA ALA A 5 -75.56 34.25 -29.55
C ALA A 5 -74.73 33.46 -30.58
N ILE A 6 -73.46 33.83 -30.76
CA ILE A 6 -72.54 33.07 -31.62
C ILE A 6 -72.36 31.67 -31.02
N PRO A 7 -72.71 30.58 -31.74
CA PRO A 7 -72.62 29.23 -31.21
C PRO A 7 -71.17 28.83 -30.91
N PHE A 8 -70.97 28.05 -29.85
CA PHE A 8 -69.68 27.42 -29.60
C PHE A 8 -69.42 26.27 -30.58
N THR A 9 -68.20 26.17 -31.11
CA THR A 9 -67.72 25.06 -31.94
C THR A 9 -66.34 24.60 -31.48
N GLY A 10 -66.11 23.28 -31.47
CA GLY A 10 -64.82 22.70 -31.07
C GLY A 10 -63.69 22.95 -32.07
N ASP A 11 -64.01 23.14 -33.35
CA ASP A 11 -63.01 23.35 -34.42
C ASP A 11 -62.37 24.75 -34.38
N ARG A 12 -63.12 25.75 -33.90
CA ARG A 12 -62.66 27.12 -33.69
C ARG A 12 -63.22 27.65 -32.38
N PRO A 13 -62.69 27.17 -31.25
CA PRO A 13 -63.27 27.47 -29.95
C PRO A 13 -63.10 28.95 -29.62
N ILE A 14 -64.23 29.61 -29.41
CA ILE A 14 -64.26 30.98 -28.92
C ILE A 14 -63.96 30.95 -27.41
N PRO A 15 -63.06 31.81 -26.88
CA PRO A 15 -62.64 31.77 -25.49
C PRO A 15 -63.79 31.99 -24.50
N VAL A 16 -63.69 31.37 -23.32
CA VAL A 16 -64.65 31.54 -22.20
C VAL A 16 -64.91 33.02 -21.90
N ASN A 17 -63.86 33.84 -21.91
CA ASN A 17 -63.93 35.28 -21.63
C ASN A 17 -64.86 36.03 -22.61
N TYR A 18 -64.94 35.59 -23.87
CA TYR A 18 -65.84 36.20 -24.84
C TYR A 18 -67.31 36.00 -24.43
N TYR A 19 -67.70 34.76 -24.13
CA TYR A 19 -69.07 34.45 -23.72
C TYR A 19 -69.43 35.07 -22.36
N ALA A 20 -68.46 35.15 -21.44
CA ALA A 20 -68.66 35.82 -20.15
C ALA A 20 -68.92 37.33 -20.32
N ASN A 21 -68.19 37.98 -21.23
CA ASN A 21 -68.37 39.39 -21.54
C ASN A 21 -69.70 39.66 -22.27
N GLU A 22 -70.09 38.80 -23.22
CA GLU A 22 -71.40 38.87 -23.86
C GLU A 22 -72.54 38.70 -22.85
N LEU A 23 -72.42 37.74 -21.92
CA LEU A 23 -73.40 37.55 -20.86
C LEU A 23 -73.51 38.79 -19.97
N ASN A 24 -72.37 39.34 -19.52
CA ASN A 24 -72.34 40.56 -18.72
C ASN A 24 -73.01 41.75 -19.45
N ARG A 25 -72.76 41.90 -20.76
CA ARG A 25 -73.39 42.96 -21.56
C ARG A 25 -74.91 42.80 -21.63
N TYR A 26 -75.39 41.57 -21.83
CA TYR A 26 -76.82 41.30 -21.90
C TYR A 26 -77.51 41.47 -20.54
N VAL A 27 -76.90 41.01 -19.45
CA VAL A 27 -77.49 41.09 -18.11
C VAL A 27 -77.54 42.52 -17.57
N GLN A 28 -76.52 43.35 -17.85
CA GLN A 28 -76.50 44.76 -17.41
C GLN A 28 -77.56 45.63 -18.09
N GLY A 29 -78.09 45.23 -19.25
CA GLY A 29 -79.12 45.96 -19.99
C GLY A 29 -80.56 45.55 -19.70
N ILE A 30 -80.79 44.60 -18.79
CA ILE A 30 -82.12 44.04 -18.53
C ILE A 30 -82.82 44.80 -17.40
N VAL A 31 -84.02 45.27 -17.70
CA VAL A 31 -84.97 45.94 -16.80
C VAL A 31 -86.01 44.90 -16.34
N PRO A 32 -86.67 45.03 -15.18
CA PRO A 32 -87.85 44.21 -14.86
C PRO A 32 -88.87 44.22 -16.02
N GLY A 33 -89.15 43.03 -16.59
CA GLY A 33 -89.95 42.86 -17.80
C GLY A 33 -89.21 42.35 -19.05
N ALA A 34 -88.08 41.63 -18.87
CA ALA A 34 -87.31 41.06 -19.98
C ALA A 34 -88.17 40.26 -20.97
N THR A 35 -87.95 40.46 -22.26
CA THR A 35 -88.67 39.74 -23.32
C THR A 35 -88.23 38.28 -23.40
N GLN A 36 -89.08 37.43 -23.95
CA GLN A 36 -88.79 36.01 -24.11
C GLN A 36 -87.57 35.76 -25.01
N GLU A 37 -87.33 36.65 -25.98
CA GLU A 37 -86.20 36.64 -26.90
C GLU A 37 -84.89 37.01 -26.19
N GLN A 38 -84.94 37.97 -25.26
CA GLN A 38 -83.79 38.30 -24.40
C GLN A 38 -83.41 37.09 -23.53
N ILE A 39 -84.42 36.43 -22.93
CA ILE A 39 -84.21 35.22 -22.11
C ILE A 39 -83.57 34.11 -22.95
N LYS A 40 -84.11 33.80 -24.14
CA LYS A 40 -83.54 32.80 -25.06
C LYS A 40 -82.10 33.11 -25.46
N THR A 41 -81.77 34.39 -25.66
CA THR A 41 -80.41 34.81 -26.02
C THR A 41 -79.44 34.59 -24.87
N ILE A 42 -79.84 34.93 -23.63
CA ILE A 42 -79.05 34.68 -22.42
C ILE A 42 -78.81 33.18 -22.24
N GLU A 43 -79.84 32.35 -22.36
CA GLU A 43 -79.73 30.89 -22.26
C GLU A 43 -78.73 30.33 -23.27
N ALA A 44 -78.76 30.83 -24.52
CA ALA A 44 -77.81 30.44 -25.55
C ALA A 44 -76.36 30.85 -25.20
N ILE A 45 -76.14 32.07 -24.70
CA ILE A 45 -74.80 32.52 -24.25
C ILE A 45 -74.30 31.66 -23.09
N VAL A 46 -75.15 31.38 -22.09
CA VAL A 46 -74.80 30.53 -20.95
C VAL A 46 -74.45 29.11 -21.41
N LYS A 47 -75.21 28.54 -22.37
CA LYS A 47 -74.91 27.23 -22.95
C LYS A 47 -73.53 27.22 -23.63
N ASN A 48 -73.22 28.26 -24.41
CA ASN A 48 -71.94 28.38 -25.10
C ASN A 48 -70.77 28.63 -24.13
N LEU A 49 -70.98 29.42 -23.07
CA LEU A 49 -69.99 29.63 -22.01
C LEU A 49 -69.61 28.31 -21.33
N LYS A 50 -70.61 27.49 -20.97
CA LYS A 50 -70.39 26.17 -20.37
C LYS A 50 -69.64 25.23 -21.32
N ALA A 51 -70.01 25.21 -22.59
CA ALA A 51 -69.35 24.38 -23.60
C ALA A 51 -67.88 24.81 -23.82
N SER A 52 -67.62 26.10 -23.94
CA SER A 52 -66.27 26.66 -24.06
C SER A 52 -65.42 26.35 -22.83
N HIS A 53 -65.98 26.48 -21.63
CA HIS A 53 -65.28 26.13 -20.38
C HIS A 53 -64.92 24.65 -20.31
N ALA A 54 -65.88 23.76 -20.62
CA ALA A 54 -65.64 22.32 -20.64
C ALA A 54 -64.52 21.95 -21.62
N HIS A 55 -64.54 22.52 -22.83
CA HIS A 55 -63.50 22.28 -23.83
C HIS A 55 -62.11 22.78 -23.38
N CYS A 56 -62.04 23.98 -22.81
CA CYS A 56 -60.78 24.49 -22.25
C CYS A 56 -60.25 23.61 -21.11
N GLN A 57 -61.14 23.13 -20.24
CA GLN A 57 -60.78 22.26 -19.12
C GLN A 57 -60.26 20.90 -19.58
N GLU A 58 -60.91 20.28 -20.56
CA GLU A 58 -60.48 19.02 -21.19
C GLU A 58 -59.09 19.18 -21.81
N LYS A 59 -58.89 20.21 -22.63
CA LYS A 59 -57.60 20.49 -23.26
C LYS A 59 -56.46 20.70 -22.25
N LEU A 60 -56.72 21.43 -21.17
CA LEU A 60 -55.74 21.60 -20.09
C LEU A 60 -55.45 20.29 -19.36
N SER A 61 -56.47 19.45 -19.16
CA SER A 61 -56.32 18.12 -18.55
C SER A 61 -55.44 17.20 -19.41
N GLU A 62 -55.65 17.18 -20.72
CA GLU A 62 -54.82 16.44 -21.68
C GLU A 62 -53.37 16.92 -21.66
N GLN A 63 -53.16 18.25 -21.70
CA GLN A 63 -51.83 18.83 -21.62
C GLN A 63 -51.11 18.47 -20.33
N ASN A 64 -51.80 18.56 -19.18
CA ASN A 64 -51.24 18.18 -17.89
C ASN A 64 -50.88 16.70 -17.82
N THR A 65 -51.71 15.83 -18.40
CA THR A 65 -51.42 14.40 -18.49
C THR A 65 -50.15 14.16 -19.32
N GLY A 66 -50.04 14.80 -20.49
CA GLY A 66 -48.84 14.71 -21.33
C GLY A 66 -47.58 15.27 -20.66
N PHE A 67 -47.69 16.34 -19.87
CA PHE A 67 -46.56 16.85 -19.09
C PHE A 67 -46.14 15.88 -17.98
N LYS A 68 -47.10 15.25 -17.29
CA LYS A 68 -46.83 14.26 -16.25
C LYS A 68 -46.12 13.03 -16.80
N GLU A 69 -46.53 12.54 -17.96
CA GLU A 69 -45.87 11.41 -18.63
C GLU A 69 -44.44 11.77 -19.04
N LYS A 70 -44.24 12.94 -19.65
CA LYS A 70 -42.88 13.42 -20.01
C LYS A 70 -41.97 13.54 -18.79
N LEU A 71 -42.49 14.05 -17.67
CA LEU A 71 -41.75 14.14 -16.41
C LEU A 71 -41.35 12.74 -15.93
N SER A 72 -42.30 11.80 -15.91
CA SER A 72 -42.03 10.42 -15.50
C SER A 72 -40.99 9.73 -16.37
N MET A 73 -40.98 9.97 -17.69
CA MET A 73 -39.93 9.45 -18.57
C MET A 73 -38.56 10.05 -18.24
N LYS A 74 -38.50 11.36 -17.98
CA LYS A 74 -37.25 12.05 -17.59
C LYS A 74 -36.72 11.58 -16.25
N ASP A 75 -37.58 11.34 -15.27
CA ASP A 75 -37.17 10.76 -13.98
C ASP A 75 -36.55 9.38 -14.17
N GLY A 76 -37.11 8.55 -15.07
CA GLY A 76 -36.55 7.25 -15.44
C GLY A 76 -35.18 7.36 -16.13
N GLU A 77 -35.02 8.29 -17.07
CA GLU A 77 -33.73 8.58 -17.71
C GLU A 77 -32.67 9.01 -16.69
N ILE A 78 -33.03 9.90 -15.75
CA ILE A 78 -32.14 10.37 -14.69
C ILE A 78 -31.70 9.22 -13.78
N ALA A 79 -32.63 8.35 -13.38
CA ALA A 79 -32.31 7.18 -12.56
C ALA A 79 -31.33 6.23 -13.29
N ALA A 80 -31.55 5.99 -14.58
CA ALA A 80 -30.67 5.15 -15.39
C ALA A 80 -29.26 5.76 -15.56
N LEU A 81 -29.18 7.07 -15.80
CA LEU A 81 -27.90 7.78 -15.91
C LEU A 81 -27.14 7.81 -14.59
N THR A 82 -27.84 8.01 -13.47
CA THR A 82 -27.26 7.96 -12.12
C THR A 82 -26.68 6.56 -11.84
N GLY A 83 -27.39 5.50 -12.24
CA GLY A 83 -26.88 4.13 -12.13
C GLY A 83 -25.60 3.90 -12.93
N LYS A 84 -25.51 4.44 -14.15
CA LYS A 84 -24.29 4.36 -14.98
C LYS A 84 -23.13 5.15 -14.37
N LEU A 85 -23.40 6.34 -13.83
CA LEU A 85 -22.39 7.16 -13.17
C LEU A 85 -21.78 6.43 -11.96
N ASN A 86 -22.63 5.91 -11.08
CA ASN A 86 -22.17 5.15 -9.90
C ASN A 86 -21.34 3.90 -10.29
N HIS A 87 -21.65 3.27 -11.42
CA HIS A 87 -20.85 2.14 -11.91
C HIS A 87 -19.47 2.61 -12.40
N LEU A 88 -19.41 3.71 -13.14
CA LEU A 88 -18.14 4.28 -13.61
C LEU A 88 -17.27 4.75 -12.44
N GLU A 89 -17.84 5.38 -11.42
CA GLU A 89 -17.12 5.77 -10.21
C GLU A 89 -16.44 4.57 -9.55
N LYS A 90 -17.16 3.45 -9.38
CA LYS A 90 -16.59 2.20 -8.86
C LYS A 90 -15.48 1.64 -9.75
N MET A 91 -15.61 1.74 -11.07
CA MET A 91 -14.54 1.32 -11.98
C MET A 91 -13.29 2.20 -11.83
N PHE A 92 -13.45 3.50 -11.65
CA PHE A 92 -12.33 4.41 -11.39
C PHE A 92 -11.63 4.10 -10.06
N GLU A 93 -12.38 3.90 -8.98
CA GLU A 93 -11.83 3.49 -7.68
C GLU A 93 -11.02 2.18 -7.77
N HIS A 94 -11.53 1.21 -8.54
CA HIS A 94 -10.85 -0.04 -8.78
C HIS A 94 -9.53 0.15 -9.56
N MET A 95 -9.56 0.91 -10.66
CA MET A 95 -8.36 1.20 -11.44
C MET A 95 -7.31 1.98 -10.63
N GLU A 96 -7.74 2.92 -9.78
CA GLU A 96 -6.83 3.65 -8.89
C GLU A 96 -6.15 2.71 -7.89
N THR A 97 -6.91 1.77 -7.33
CA THR A 97 -6.37 0.73 -6.45
C THR A 97 -5.35 -0.17 -7.18
N GLU A 98 -5.67 -0.62 -8.39
CA GLU A 98 -4.74 -1.45 -9.19
C GLU A 98 -3.46 -0.69 -9.55
N LYS A 99 -3.58 0.58 -9.93
CA LYS A 99 -2.43 1.43 -10.22
C LYS A 99 -1.52 1.57 -9.00
N ASN A 100 -2.09 1.87 -7.83
CA ASN A 100 -1.33 2.02 -6.59
C ASN A 100 -0.60 0.72 -6.20
N LEU A 101 -1.24 -0.43 -6.41
CA LEU A 101 -0.61 -1.75 -6.19
C LEU A 101 0.57 -1.97 -7.15
N TYR A 102 0.41 -1.62 -8.42
CA TYR A 102 1.48 -1.75 -9.42
C TYR A 102 2.70 -0.86 -9.08
N GLU A 103 2.46 0.39 -8.68
CA GLU A 103 3.52 1.32 -8.25
C GLU A 103 4.25 0.83 -7.00
N LEU A 104 3.50 0.30 -6.01
CA LEU A 104 4.08 -0.30 -4.82
C LEU A 104 4.94 -1.53 -5.16
N ASN A 105 4.48 -2.37 -6.09
CA ASN A 105 5.25 -3.55 -6.49
C ASN A 105 6.56 -3.15 -7.18
N MET A 106 6.55 -2.15 -8.07
CA MET A 106 7.75 -1.66 -8.74
C MET A 106 8.79 -1.09 -7.77
N THR A 107 8.36 -0.28 -6.80
CA THR A 107 9.28 0.27 -5.79
C THR A 107 9.85 -0.81 -4.88
N THR A 108 9.05 -1.82 -4.55
CA THR A 108 9.49 -2.96 -3.73
C THR A 108 10.50 -3.83 -4.48
N ASP A 109 10.26 -4.12 -5.76
CA ASP A 109 11.18 -4.88 -6.61
C ASP A 109 12.54 -4.16 -6.75
N GLU A 110 12.52 -2.85 -6.95
CA GLU A 110 13.75 -2.04 -7.01
C GLU A 110 14.52 -2.08 -5.68
N GLN A 111 13.83 -2.02 -4.54
CA GLN A 111 14.46 -2.14 -3.22
C GLN A 111 15.10 -3.51 -3.02
N TYR A 112 14.43 -4.59 -3.42
CA TYR A 112 14.99 -5.95 -3.34
C TYR A 112 16.21 -6.12 -4.25
N GLU A 113 16.17 -5.63 -5.48
CA GLU A 113 17.32 -5.69 -6.39
C GLU A 113 18.52 -4.90 -5.87
N ASN A 114 18.27 -3.71 -5.29
CA ASN A 114 19.32 -2.92 -4.64
C ASN A 114 19.91 -3.64 -3.43
N TYR A 115 19.06 -4.23 -2.58
CA TYR A 115 19.50 -5.01 -1.42
C TYR A 115 20.34 -6.23 -1.84
N ILE A 116 19.86 -7.03 -2.79
CA ILE A 116 20.59 -8.19 -3.32
C ILE A 116 21.94 -7.76 -3.94
N SER A 117 21.96 -6.65 -4.67
CA SER A 117 23.19 -6.11 -5.26
C SER A 117 24.19 -5.67 -4.20
N SER A 118 23.73 -5.03 -3.12
CA SER A 118 24.58 -4.64 -1.99
C SER A 118 25.18 -5.87 -1.30
N LEU A 119 24.37 -6.89 -1.00
CA LEU A 119 24.83 -8.14 -0.41
C LEU A 119 25.88 -8.83 -1.30
N LYS A 120 25.65 -8.93 -2.61
CA LYS A 120 26.61 -9.51 -3.55
C LYS A 120 27.95 -8.77 -3.53
N LYS A 121 27.92 -7.43 -3.44
CA LYS A 121 29.13 -6.60 -3.34
C LYS A 121 29.87 -6.87 -2.03
N ASP A 122 29.16 -6.90 -0.91
CA ASP A 122 29.74 -7.13 0.41
C ASP A 122 30.35 -8.53 0.52
N PHE A 123 29.65 -9.56 0.05
CA PHE A 123 30.18 -10.93 0.00
C PHE A 123 31.43 -11.02 -0.87
N LYS A 124 31.44 -10.36 -2.03
CA LYS A 124 32.61 -10.33 -2.91
C LYS A 124 33.79 -9.66 -2.23
N GLN A 125 33.57 -8.49 -1.61
CA GLN A 125 34.62 -7.78 -0.87
C GLN A 125 35.16 -8.66 0.26
N LYS A 126 34.28 -9.24 1.07
CA LYS A 126 34.69 -10.10 2.20
C LYS A 126 35.49 -11.31 1.74
N THR A 127 35.12 -11.89 0.61
CA THR A 127 35.85 -13.02 0.01
C THR A 127 37.26 -12.62 -0.40
N GLU A 128 37.46 -11.44 -0.99
CA GLU A 128 38.80 -10.94 -1.37
C GLU A 128 39.65 -10.56 -0.16
N GLU A 129 39.04 -9.95 0.87
CA GLU A 129 39.72 -9.71 2.16
C GLU A 129 40.23 -11.01 2.79
N MET A 130 39.37 -12.04 2.85
CA MET A 130 39.74 -13.36 3.38
C MET A 130 40.82 -14.06 2.54
N LYS A 131 40.84 -13.88 1.22
CA LYS A 131 41.94 -14.40 0.37
C LYS A 131 43.25 -13.72 0.70
N THR A 132 43.23 -12.39 0.82
CA THR A 132 44.43 -11.61 1.15
C THR A 132 44.96 -11.96 2.53
N GLU A 133 44.07 -12.11 3.51
CA GLU A 133 44.44 -12.54 4.87
C GLU A 133 45.05 -13.96 4.87
N ARG A 134 44.44 -14.90 4.13
CA ARG A 134 44.97 -16.26 3.96
C ARG A 134 46.36 -16.25 3.32
N ASP A 135 46.56 -15.47 2.26
CA ASP A 135 47.84 -15.40 1.56
C ASP A 135 48.93 -14.80 2.48
N ASN A 136 48.59 -13.78 3.28
CA ASN A 136 49.48 -13.22 4.29
C ASN A 136 49.87 -14.26 5.37
N TYR A 137 48.91 -15.05 5.88
CA TYR A 137 49.25 -16.13 6.82
C TYR A 137 50.14 -17.19 6.18
N LYS A 138 49.90 -17.54 4.91
CA LYS A 138 50.74 -18.48 4.17
C LYS A 138 52.19 -17.98 4.03
N ASP A 139 52.37 -16.70 3.72
CA ASP A 139 53.69 -16.07 3.62
C ASP A 139 54.39 -16.03 4.98
N GLN A 140 53.67 -15.74 6.07
CA GLN A 140 54.21 -15.77 7.43
C GLN A 140 54.67 -17.18 7.83
N VAL A 141 53.89 -18.22 7.50
CA VAL A 141 54.28 -19.62 7.75
C VAL A 141 55.57 -19.95 6.99
N ALA A 142 55.66 -19.61 5.70
CA ALA A 142 56.87 -19.86 4.91
C ALA A 142 58.11 -19.12 5.47
N GLN A 143 57.95 -17.90 5.99
CA GLN A 143 59.05 -17.17 6.64
C GLN A 143 59.49 -17.85 7.95
N LEU A 144 58.54 -18.35 8.75
CA LEU A 144 58.84 -19.07 9.98
C LEU A 144 59.55 -20.40 9.71
N GLU A 145 59.12 -21.15 8.69
CA GLU A 145 59.78 -22.39 8.24
C GLU A 145 61.24 -22.14 7.84
N ASN A 146 61.51 -21.13 6.99
CA ASN A 146 62.87 -20.76 6.63
C ASN A 146 63.72 -20.37 7.86
N LYS A 147 63.14 -19.67 8.83
CA LYS A 147 63.84 -19.30 10.07
C LYS A 147 64.17 -20.53 10.92
N ILE A 148 63.28 -21.52 10.97
CA ILE A 148 63.53 -22.80 11.64
C ILE A 148 64.71 -23.52 10.98
N ASP A 149 64.74 -23.59 9.65
CA ASP A 149 65.83 -24.22 8.90
C ASP A 149 67.17 -23.53 9.17
N MET A 150 67.22 -22.18 9.11
CA MET A 150 68.43 -21.41 9.43
C MET A 150 68.92 -21.64 10.87
N LEU A 151 68.01 -21.73 11.84
CA LEU A 151 68.36 -22.01 13.23
C LEU A 151 68.90 -23.43 13.40
N ASN A 152 68.32 -24.41 12.70
CA ASN A 152 68.81 -25.79 12.69
C ASN A 152 70.20 -25.90 12.07
N ASP A 153 70.43 -25.23 10.94
CA ASP A 153 71.74 -25.17 10.28
C ASP A 153 72.79 -24.50 11.18
N SER A 154 72.44 -23.37 11.82
CA SER A 154 73.33 -22.69 12.78
C SER A 154 73.65 -23.58 13.99
N ARG A 155 72.67 -24.32 14.51
CA ARG A 155 72.88 -25.30 15.58
C ARG A 155 73.82 -26.42 15.14
N HIS A 156 73.75 -26.86 13.88
CA HIS A 156 74.63 -27.86 13.29
C HIS A 156 76.08 -27.36 13.10
N VAL A 157 76.26 -26.10 12.71
CA VAL A 157 77.58 -25.45 12.60
C VAL A 157 78.22 -25.26 13.98
N THR A 158 77.42 -24.85 14.97
CA THR A 158 77.91 -24.67 16.36
C THR A 158 78.30 -26.00 17.00
N ALA A 159 77.63 -27.11 16.63
CA ALA A 159 78.03 -28.46 17.03
C ALA A 159 79.38 -28.89 16.42
N HIS A 160 79.75 -28.39 15.23
CA HIS A 160 81.03 -28.67 14.57
C HIS A 160 82.18 -27.73 14.95
N GLN A 161 81.88 -26.54 15.49
CA GLN A 161 82.89 -25.61 16.01
C GLN A 161 83.18 -25.77 17.51
N ARG A 162 82.49 -26.69 18.19
CA ARG A 162 82.83 -27.04 19.57
C ARG A 162 84.24 -27.66 19.57
N PRO A 163 85.23 -27.07 20.26
CA PRO A 163 86.47 -27.79 20.52
C PRO A 163 86.10 -29.09 21.22
N SER A 164 86.74 -30.20 20.85
CA SER A 164 86.63 -31.48 21.55
C SER A 164 87.10 -31.28 22.98
N PHE A 165 86.20 -30.84 23.85
CA PHE A 165 86.35 -31.00 25.28
C PHE A 165 85.92 -32.43 25.57
N GLY A 166 86.92 -33.23 25.93
CA GLY A 166 86.74 -34.58 26.42
C GLY A 166 85.64 -34.62 27.47
N THR A 167 84.95 -35.74 27.48
CA THR A 167 83.92 -36.15 28.43
C THR A 167 84.23 -35.72 29.86
N HIS A 168 83.64 -34.58 30.28
CA HIS A 168 83.26 -34.36 31.66
C HIS A 168 81.74 -34.30 31.67
N SER A 169 81.16 -35.44 32.07
CA SER A 169 79.75 -35.59 32.39
C SER A 169 79.45 -34.77 33.65
N ASP A 170 78.93 -33.56 33.46
CA ASP A 170 78.27 -32.80 34.52
C ASP A 170 76.75 -32.89 34.29
N PRO A 171 75.97 -33.46 35.22
CA PRO A 171 74.54 -33.66 35.04
C PRO A 171 73.83 -32.34 35.31
N HIS A 172 73.66 -31.52 34.28
CA HIS A 172 72.67 -30.43 34.35
C HIS A 172 71.26 -31.01 34.20
N PRO A 173 70.32 -30.69 35.10
CA PRO A 173 68.95 -31.16 35.00
C PRO A 173 68.28 -30.51 33.79
N SER A 174 68.02 -31.29 32.76
CA SER A 174 67.14 -30.90 31.65
C SER A 174 65.70 -30.95 32.11
N VAL A 175 65.02 -29.81 32.17
CA VAL A 175 63.58 -29.75 32.43
C VAL A 175 62.85 -30.06 31.12
N LEU A 176 62.20 -31.22 31.06
CA LEU A 176 61.29 -31.60 29.99
C LEU A 176 59.90 -31.05 30.32
N VAL A 177 59.43 -30.04 29.60
CA VAL A 177 58.07 -29.48 29.75
C VAL A 177 57.19 -30.06 28.66
N PHE A 178 56.19 -30.85 29.04
CA PHE A 178 55.09 -31.22 28.15
C PHE A 178 54.01 -30.14 28.27
N VAL A 179 53.68 -29.49 27.16
CA VAL A 179 52.50 -28.62 27.04
C VAL A 179 51.45 -29.42 26.27
N ASP A 180 50.44 -29.91 26.97
CA ASP A 180 49.26 -30.54 26.37
C ASP A 180 48.22 -29.46 26.08
N ASP A 181 48.17 -28.99 24.84
CA ASP A 181 47.20 -27.98 24.38
C ASP A 181 45.89 -28.65 23.92
N LYS A 182 45.25 -29.40 24.83
CA LYS A 182 43.85 -29.79 24.67
C LYS A 182 42.95 -28.91 25.55
N GLU A 183 42.29 -27.98 24.87
CA GLU A 183 41.05 -27.26 25.22
C GLU A 183 40.56 -27.32 26.68
N VAL A 184 40.83 -26.21 27.38
CA VAL A 184 39.93 -25.41 28.24
C VAL A 184 38.73 -26.14 28.87
N VAL A 185 38.85 -26.53 30.15
CA VAL A 185 38.06 -25.99 31.28
C VAL A 185 38.89 -26.18 32.57
N SER A 186 39.30 -25.07 33.21
CA SER A 186 40.12 -24.98 34.44
C SER A 186 41.63 -25.23 34.29
N ARG A 187 42.43 -24.16 34.41
CA ARG A 187 43.90 -24.22 34.46
C ARG A 187 44.36 -24.78 35.81
N GLN A 188 44.68 -26.06 35.85
CA GLN A 188 45.58 -26.62 36.86
C GLN A 188 46.98 -26.76 36.27
N VAL A 189 47.96 -26.09 36.87
CA VAL A 189 49.37 -26.28 36.55
C VAL A 189 49.92 -27.32 37.52
N THR A 190 50.08 -28.55 37.05
CA THR A 190 50.75 -29.62 37.82
C THR A 190 52.22 -29.63 37.46
N ILE A 191 53.09 -29.26 38.40
CA ILE A 191 54.53 -29.38 38.24
C ILE A 191 54.98 -30.64 38.97
N THR A 192 55.41 -31.66 38.23
CA THR A 192 55.97 -32.89 38.80
C THR A 192 57.48 -32.89 38.56
N THR A 193 58.26 -32.69 39.62
CA THR A 193 59.72 -32.81 39.58
C THR A 193 60.15 -34.19 40.06
N TYR A 194 60.97 -34.87 39.24
CA TYR A 194 61.63 -36.11 39.62
C TYR A 194 63.12 -35.85 39.82
N THR A 195 63.63 -36.15 41.01
CA THR A 195 65.07 -36.23 41.30
C THR A 195 65.46 -37.68 41.52
N THR A 196 66.70 -38.04 41.18
CA THR A 196 67.22 -39.42 41.13
C THR A 196 67.32 -40.15 42.47
N ASP A 197 66.89 -39.55 43.58
CA ASP A 197 66.67 -40.27 44.83
C ASP A 197 65.22 -40.03 45.30
N THR A 198 64.51 -41.14 45.46
CA THR A 198 63.09 -41.25 45.75
C THR A 198 62.69 -40.52 47.04
N ILE A 199 61.96 -39.41 46.91
CA ILE A 199 60.76 -39.01 47.67
C ILE A 199 60.01 -38.01 46.78
N ALA A 200 58.83 -38.39 46.28
CA ALA A 200 57.95 -37.48 45.56
C ALA A 200 57.32 -36.50 46.56
N SER A 201 57.57 -35.20 46.39
CA SER A 201 56.80 -34.16 47.09
C SER A 201 55.95 -33.42 46.08
N THR A 202 54.64 -33.57 46.19
CA THR A 202 53.64 -32.82 45.44
C THR A 202 53.30 -31.54 46.20
N ALA A 203 53.58 -30.38 45.61
CA ALA A 203 53.10 -29.10 46.10
C ALA A 203 52.03 -28.58 45.13
N THR A 204 50.80 -28.43 45.61
CA THR A 204 49.70 -27.85 44.85
C THR A 204 49.51 -26.41 45.30
N THR A 205 49.80 -25.45 44.42
CA THR A 205 49.45 -24.05 44.65
C THR A 205 48.30 -23.66 43.74
N THR A 206 47.12 -23.50 44.32
CA THR A 206 45.95 -22.91 43.68
C THR A 206 46.12 -21.39 43.64
N SER A 207 46.40 -20.85 42.46
CA SER A 207 46.25 -19.41 42.23
C SER A 207 44.87 -19.17 41.60
N SER A 208 44.01 -18.47 42.34
CA SER A 208 42.65 -18.11 41.91
C SER A 208 42.74 -16.86 41.02
N PRO A 209 42.19 -16.85 39.79
CA PRO A 209 41.98 -15.60 39.08
C PRO A 209 40.69 -14.95 39.55
N PHE A 210 40.82 -13.68 39.89
CA PHE A 210 39.80 -12.69 40.24
C PHE A 210 38.54 -12.75 39.35
N THR A 211 37.36 -12.72 39.99
CA THR A 211 36.12 -12.24 39.37
C THR A 211 36.21 -10.74 39.16
N GLN A 212 36.01 -10.30 37.91
CA GLN A 212 35.71 -8.91 37.57
C GLN A 212 34.23 -8.85 37.20
N GLU A 213 33.41 -8.26 38.07
CA GLU A 213 32.16 -7.58 37.70
C GLU A 213 32.49 -6.20 37.10
#